data_AF-A0A967F2Z8-F1
#
_entry.id   AF-A0A967F2Z8-F1
#
_cell.length_a   1.000
_cell.length_b   1.000
_cell.length_c   1.000
_cell.angle_alpha   90.00
_cell.angle_beta   90.00
_cell.angle_gamma   90.00
#
_symmetry.space_group_name_H-M   'P 1'
#
loop_
_entity.id
_entity.type
_entity.pdbx_description
1 polymer ?
#
loop_
_entity_poly.entity_id
_entity_poly.type
_entity_poly.pdbx_seq_one_letter_code
_entity_poly.pdbx_strand_id
1 'polypeptide(L)'
;MKRVGIDVGGTNTDAVLIDGEIVIATTKTFTTADITSGVKTALAKVIANAGDAAEGVEAVMIGTTHYTNAVVERRNLGRAAAVRVSLPASASLIPFCDWPADLAEEVNGGTYLVHGGHEYDGRALVPMDEQEVAEAARAIRRDGVNAVAISATFSPLTSECETRAAEIVRNEHPDAHVTLSSSLGRIGLLERENVALMNAALIGLASEITHAFSDAVSGSGLDAALFITQNDGTVARAELARDFPVFSFASGPTNSMRGAALLTGRKDAMVCDVGGTTADVGCLINGFPREANNVVEVGGVRTLFRMPDLLSIAIGGGTIVTDSAETIGPESVGYRLGHEAIVFGGTTLTCTDIAVAAGLLDVGDKSLVKTLDKPLVSKALATIHARLAEAVDRMKTDASSVPLLAVGGGAMLIPETMPGISEVVHVEHEAVANAVGAAIAQVSGETDRIYRGISREEAILKAKESAIENAIDAGADKDTIQIIEVEDLPLSYLPGQAIRARVRVVGEAVSAS
;
A
#
# COMPACT_ATOMS: atom_id res chain seq x y z
N MET A 1 6.70 15.12 -19.32
CA MET A 1 7.68 14.51 -18.40
C MET A 1 7.68 13.02 -18.68
N LYS A 2 8.86 12.46 -18.96
CA LYS A 2 9.02 11.02 -19.20
C LYS A 2 9.33 10.30 -17.90
N ARG A 3 8.60 9.23 -17.65
CA ARG A 3 8.57 8.55 -16.35
C ARG A 3 8.61 7.05 -16.56
N VAL A 4 9.36 6.34 -15.72
CA VAL A 4 9.33 4.88 -15.69
C VAL A 4 8.57 4.44 -14.44
N GLY A 5 7.49 3.69 -14.62
CA GLY A 5 6.80 3.02 -13.53
C GLY A 5 7.19 1.56 -13.47
N ILE A 6 7.41 1.04 -12.27
CA ILE A 6 7.73 -0.36 -12.01
C ILE A 6 6.82 -0.85 -10.89
N ASP A 7 6.23 -2.02 -11.05
CA ASP A 7 5.54 -2.72 -9.97
C ASP A 7 6.19 -4.08 -9.73
N VAL A 8 6.76 -4.25 -8.54
CA VAL A 8 7.43 -5.47 -8.11
C VAL A 8 6.44 -6.33 -7.31
N GLY A 9 5.69 -7.15 -8.05
CA GLY A 9 4.72 -8.10 -7.49
C GLY A 9 5.35 -9.45 -7.09
N GLY A 10 4.54 -10.34 -6.51
CA GLY A 10 5.01 -11.67 -6.08
C GLY A 10 5.23 -12.69 -7.21
N THR A 11 4.70 -12.44 -8.41
CA THR A 11 4.84 -13.34 -9.59
C THR A 11 5.62 -12.68 -10.72
N ASN A 12 5.25 -11.44 -11.06
CA ASN A 12 5.87 -10.66 -12.12
C ASN A 12 6.34 -9.31 -11.59
N THR A 13 7.40 -8.81 -12.22
CA THR A 13 7.84 -7.42 -12.17
C THR A 13 7.47 -6.77 -13.50
N ASP A 14 6.65 -5.74 -13.41
CA ASP A 14 6.10 -5.02 -14.55
C ASP A 14 6.76 -3.66 -14.65
N ALA A 15 7.15 -3.24 -15.84
CA ALA A 15 7.69 -1.90 -16.05
C ALA A 15 7.15 -1.26 -17.32
N VAL A 16 6.97 0.06 -17.24
CA VAL A 16 6.44 0.89 -18.33
C VAL A 16 7.23 2.19 -18.43
N LEU A 17 7.45 2.66 -19.65
CA LEU A 17 7.88 4.01 -19.94
C LEU A 17 6.67 4.80 -20.44
N ILE A 18 6.38 5.94 -19.81
CA ILE A 18 5.30 6.86 -20.19
C ILE A 18 5.87 8.23 -20.52
N ASP A 19 5.32 8.87 -21.54
CA ASP A 19 5.49 10.32 -21.79
C ASP A 19 4.14 11.02 -21.67
N GLY A 20 3.99 11.84 -20.63
CA GLY A 20 2.69 12.41 -20.27
C GLY A 20 1.72 11.33 -19.81
N GLU A 21 0.72 11.03 -20.64
CA GLU A 21 -0.27 9.96 -20.43
C GLU A 21 -0.12 8.80 -21.45
N ILE A 22 0.87 8.88 -22.35
CA ILE A 22 1.04 7.92 -23.45
C ILE A 22 2.05 6.85 -23.05
N VAL A 23 1.64 5.58 -23.14
CA VAL A 23 2.52 4.42 -22.96
C VAL A 23 3.45 4.29 -24.17
N ILE A 24 4.75 4.38 -23.94
CA ILE A 24 5.79 4.31 -24.98
C ILE A 24 6.33 2.90 -25.14
N ALA A 25 6.64 2.24 -24.02
CA ALA A 25 7.19 0.89 -24.01
C ALA A 25 6.77 0.17 -22.73
N THR A 26 6.58 -1.14 -22.81
CA THR A 26 6.25 -1.99 -21.67
C THR A 26 7.17 -3.19 -21.62
N THR A 27 7.33 -3.76 -20.44
CA THR A 27 7.96 -5.07 -20.25
C THR A 27 7.36 -5.76 -19.03
N LYS A 28 7.37 -7.08 -19.08
CA LYS A 28 6.97 -7.95 -17.97
C LYS A 28 8.04 -9.02 -17.84
N THR A 29 8.51 -9.22 -16.62
CA THR A 29 9.52 -10.23 -16.28
C THR A 29 9.09 -10.99 -15.05
N PHE A 30 9.52 -12.25 -14.90
CA PHE A 30 9.30 -12.97 -13.65
C PHE A 30 10.04 -12.28 -12.49
N THR A 31 9.38 -12.18 -11.34
CA THR A 31 10.00 -11.66 -10.12
C THR A 31 11.11 -12.60 -9.66
N THR A 32 12.24 -12.02 -9.28
CA THR A 32 13.41 -12.74 -8.78
C THR A 32 13.50 -12.62 -7.26
N ALA A 33 14.16 -13.60 -6.61
CA ALA A 33 14.44 -13.51 -5.17
C ALA A 33 15.39 -12.36 -4.82
N ASP A 34 16.33 -12.03 -5.72
CA ASP A 34 17.13 -10.81 -5.61
C ASP A 34 16.36 -9.64 -6.25
N ILE A 35 15.91 -8.72 -5.41
CA ILE A 35 15.12 -7.55 -5.78
C ILE A 35 15.92 -6.65 -6.73
N THR A 36 17.22 -6.49 -6.48
CA THR A 36 18.09 -5.59 -7.25
C THR A 36 18.19 -6.03 -8.70
N SER A 37 18.50 -7.31 -8.95
CA SER A 37 18.59 -7.84 -10.31
C SER A 37 17.25 -7.86 -11.03
N GLY A 38 16.14 -8.10 -10.32
CA GLY A 38 14.79 -8.04 -10.89
C GLY A 38 14.48 -6.66 -11.45
N VAL A 39 14.66 -5.62 -10.64
CA VAL A 39 14.43 -4.22 -11.05
C VAL A 39 15.41 -3.79 -12.14
N LYS A 40 16.71 -4.13 -12.03
CA LYS A 40 17.70 -3.84 -13.09
C LYS A 40 17.31 -4.48 -14.42
N THR A 41 16.82 -5.72 -14.39
CA THR A 41 16.40 -6.45 -15.60
C THR A 41 15.17 -5.79 -16.23
N ALA A 42 14.18 -5.40 -15.41
CA ALA A 42 12.99 -4.69 -15.89
C ALA A 42 13.36 -3.33 -16.49
N LEU A 43 14.20 -2.54 -15.81
CA LEU A 43 14.72 -1.26 -16.30
C LEU A 43 15.47 -1.42 -17.63
N ALA A 44 16.44 -2.33 -17.70
CA ALA A 44 17.21 -2.54 -18.92
C ALA A 44 16.33 -2.94 -20.11
N LYS A 45 15.31 -3.79 -19.89
CA LYS A 45 14.38 -4.21 -20.93
C LYS A 45 13.44 -3.10 -21.38
N VAL A 46 12.86 -2.32 -20.46
CA VAL A 46 11.95 -1.24 -20.85
C VAL A 46 12.68 -0.12 -21.59
N ILE A 47 13.91 0.20 -21.17
CA ILE A 47 14.80 1.14 -21.87
C ILE A 47 15.16 0.61 -23.26
N ALA A 48 15.54 -0.66 -23.38
CA ALA A 48 15.87 -1.27 -24.67
C ALA A 48 14.66 -1.30 -25.62
N ASN A 49 13.45 -1.58 -25.10
CA ASN A 49 12.21 -1.57 -25.88
C ASN A 49 11.83 -0.16 -26.35
N ALA A 50 12.16 0.87 -25.57
CA ALA A 50 11.91 2.26 -25.90
C ALA A 50 12.93 2.87 -26.88
N GLY A 51 14.18 2.38 -26.87
CA GLY A 51 15.27 2.96 -27.66
C GLY A 51 15.53 4.42 -27.29
N ASP A 52 15.72 5.28 -28.28
CA ASP A 52 15.98 6.72 -28.11
C ASP A 52 14.86 7.45 -27.35
N ALA A 53 13.64 6.87 -27.29
CA ALA A 53 12.55 7.45 -26.53
C ALA A 53 12.81 7.43 -25.01
N ALA A 54 13.75 6.61 -24.51
CA ALA A 54 14.18 6.60 -23.12
C ALA A 54 15.07 7.80 -22.74
N GLU A 55 15.57 8.60 -23.70
CA GLU A 55 16.30 9.82 -23.38
C GLU A 55 15.39 10.84 -22.67
N GLY A 56 15.92 11.44 -21.60
CA GLY A 56 15.19 12.44 -20.80
C GLY A 56 14.13 11.85 -19.88
N VAL A 57 14.26 10.60 -19.45
CA VAL A 57 13.50 10.09 -18.29
C VAL A 57 13.94 10.84 -17.04
N GLU A 58 12.98 11.47 -16.36
CA GLU A 58 13.23 12.37 -15.22
C GLU A 58 12.95 11.68 -13.88
N ALA A 59 12.13 10.63 -13.88
CA ALA A 59 11.73 9.91 -12.66
C ALA A 59 11.52 8.41 -12.89
N VAL A 60 11.85 7.63 -11.87
CA VAL A 60 11.53 6.20 -11.74
C VAL A 60 10.66 6.03 -10.50
N MET A 61 9.50 5.40 -10.66
CA MET A 61 8.54 5.16 -9.58
C MET A 61 8.33 3.67 -9.40
N ILE A 62 8.50 3.19 -8.17
CA ILE A 62 8.49 1.76 -7.86
C ILE A 62 7.44 1.44 -6.81
N GLY A 63 6.50 0.56 -7.18
CA GLY A 63 5.61 -0.16 -6.27
C GLY A 63 6.16 -1.52 -5.88
N THR A 64 5.84 -1.96 -4.67
CA THR A 64 6.39 -3.20 -4.13
C THR A 64 5.46 -3.83 -3.11
N THR A 65 5.26 -5.13 -3.22
CA THR A 65 4.46 -5.93 -2.26
C THR A 65 5.30 -6.53 -1.14
N HIS A 66 6.63 -6.32 -1.15
CA HIS A 66 7.56 -6.95 -0.21
C HIS A 66 7.25 -6.66 1.26
N TYR A 67 6.82 -5.44 1.60
CA TYR A 67 6.52 -5.07 2.98
C TYR A 67 5.29 -5.82 3.52
N THR A 68 4.23 -5.91 2.74
CA THR A 68 3.02 -6.67 3.11
C THR A 68 3.34 -8.15 3.23
N ASN A 69 4.11 -8.70 2.29
CA ASN A 69 4.51 -10.11 2.33
C ASN A 69 5.38 -10.42 3.55
N ALA A 70 6.30 -9.53 3.93
CA ALA A 70 7.12 -9.68 5.13
C ALA A 70 6.25 -9.82 6.39
N VAL A 71 5.21 -8.99 6.54
CA VAL A 71 4.27 -9.08 7.66
C VAL A 71 3.43 -10.34 7.57
N VAL A 72 2.81 -10.63 6.43
CA VAL A 72 1.92 -11.79 6.25
C VAL A 72 2.66 -13.13 6.42
N GLU A 73 3.89 -13.23 5.92
CA GLU A 73 4.71 -14.45 5.97
C GLU A 73 5.58 -14.56 7.23
N ARG A 74 5.61 -13.54 8.09
CA ARG A 74 6.48 -13.47 9.29
C ARG A 74 7.97 -13.55 8.95
N ARG A 75 8.42 -12.79 7.94
CA ARG A 75 9.80 -12.87 7.42
C ARG A 75 10.46 -11.52 7.32
N ASN A 76 11.77 -11.48 7.59
CA ASN A 76 12.59 -10.27 7.47
C ASN A 76 12.06 -9.09 8.30
N LEU A 77 11.42 -9.38 9.44
CA LEU A 77 10.95 -8.38 10.40
C LEU A 77 12.00 -8.19 11.49
N GLY A 78 12.22 -6.93 11.86
CA GLY A 78 13.02 -6.57 13.02
C GLY A 78 12.19 -6.54 14.29
N ARG A 79 12.88 -6.61 15.45
CA ARG A 79 12.23 -6.38 16.75
C ARG A 79 11.99 -4.88 16.96
N ALA A 80 10.81 -4.52 17.46
CA ALA A 80 10.40 -3.15 17.76
C ALA A 80 10.01 -3.01 19.23
N ALA A 81 10.60 -2.06 19.93
CA ALA A 81 10.22 -1.70 21.30
C ALA A 81 9.05 -0.71 21.30
N ALA A 82 8.09 -0.92 22.19
CA ALA A 82 6.94 -0.04 22.39
C ALA A 82 7.17 0.87 23.60
N VAL A 83 7.19 2.18 23.38
CA VAL A 83 7.16 3.19 24.46
C VAL A 83 5.82 3.90 24.41
N ARG A 84 4.93 3.57 25.35
CA ARG A 84 3.59 4.18 25.44
C ARG A 84 3.54 5.18 26.59
N VAL A 85 3.38 6.46 26.26
CA VAL A 85 3.16 7.55 27.22
C VAL A 85 1.66 7.69 27.49
N SER A 86 1.17 6.96 28.48
CA SER A 86 -0.27 6.94 28.79
C SER A 86 -0.63 6.78 30.26
N LEU A 87 0.32 6.43 31.15
CA LEU A 87 -0.01 6.18 32.55
C LEU A 87 -0.49 7.45 33.25
N PRO A 88 -1.47 7.35 34.16
CA PRO A 88 -2.06 6.11 34.68
C PRO A 88 -3.20 5.51 33.82
N ALA A 89 -3.52 6.10 32.67
CA ALA A 89 -4.53 5.59 31.75
C ALA A 89 -4.00 4.48 30.84
N SER A 90 -4.92 3.76 30.19
CA SER A 90 -4.61 2.78 29.13
C SER A 90 -3.64 1.66 29.54
N ALA A 91 -3.60 1.32 30.83
CA ALA A 91 -2.69 0.31 31.39
C ALA A 91 -3.19 -1.13 31.25
N SER A 92 -4.50 -1.34 31.05
CA SER A 92 -5.11 -2.68 31.04
C SER A 92 -4.85 -3.48 29.76
N LEU A 93 -4.62 -2.80 28.64
CA LEU A 93 -4.33 -3.42 27.34
C LEU A 93 -2.93 -3.00 26.91
N ILE A 94 -1.94 -3.87 27.08
CA ILE A 94 -0.54 -3.56 26.78
C ILE A 94 -0.27 -3.59 25.26
N PRO A 95 0.79 -2.93 24.76
CA PRO A 95 1.25 -3.10 23.39
C PRO A 95 1.37 -4.57 22.98
N PHE A 96 1.05 -4.86 21.71
CA PHE A 96 0.96 -6.20 21.10
C PHE A 96 -0.18 -7.10 21.61
N CYS A 97 -1.09 -6.64 22.48
CA CYS A 97 -2.09 -7.52 23.11
C CYS A 97 -3.09 -8.17 22.15
N ASP A 98 -3.34 -7.57 20.99
CA ASP A 98 -4.29 -8.06 19.98
C ASP A 98 -3.61 -8.55 18.70
N TRP A 99 -2.28 -8.73 18.74
CA TRP A 99 -1.53 -9.29 17.62
C TRP A 99 -1.62 -10.83 17.62
N PRO A 100 -1.52 -11.48 16.44
CA PRO A 100 -1.28 -12.92 16.37
C PRO A 100 -0.04 -13.30 17.19
N ALA A 101 -0.16 -14.35 18.01
CA ALA A 101 0.88 -14.69 18.99
C ALA A 101 2.24 -14.99 18.34
N ASP A 102 2.23 -15.65 17.18
CA ASP A 102 3.41 -15.95 16.37
C ASP A 102 4.12 -14.67 15.89
N LEU A 103 3.36 -13.69 15.40
CA LEU A 103 3.91 -12.42 14.94
C LEU A 103 4.41 -11.57 16.11
N ALA A 104 3.65 -11.52 17.21
CA ALA A 104 4.03 -10.78 18.41
C ALA A 104 5.33 -11.31 19.00
N GLU A 105 5.52 -12.64 19.06
CA GLU A 105 6.76 -13.25 19.55
C GLU A 105 7.97 -12.87 18.68
N GLU A 106 7.81 -12.85 17.36
CA GLU A 106 8.87 -12.49 16.41
C GLU A 106 9.31 -11.02 16.54
N VAL A 107 8.35 -10.09 16.64
CA VAL A 107 8.66 -8.64 16.54
C VAL A 107 8.76 -7.91 17.88
N ASN A 108 8.34 -8.50 19.00
CA ASN A 108 8.31 -7.77 20.27
C ASN A 108 9.72 -7.49 20.80
N GLY A 109 10.12 -6.21 20.77
CA GLY A 109 11.39 -5.70 21.28
C GLY A 109 11.34 -5.20 22.74
N GLY A 110 10.21 -5.34 23.42
CA GLY A 110 9.98 -4.86 24.78
C GLY A 110 8.85 -3.84 24.86
N THR A 111 8.16 -3.79 26.01
CA THR A 111 6.99 -2.95 26.24
C THR A 111 7.22 -2.07 27.48
N TYR A 112 7.14 -0.77 27.30
CA TYR A 112 7.41 0.24 28.34
C TYR A 112 6.24 1.21 28.41
N LEU A 113 5.58 1.26 29.57
CA LEU A 113 4.50 2.20 29.85
C LEU A 113 5.06 3.34 30.71
N VAL A 114 4.78 4.58 30.31
CA VAL A 114 5.32 5.80 30.94
C VAL A 114 4.17 6.73 31.34
N HIS A 115 4.33 7.42 32.47
CA HIS A 115 3.43 8.47 32.92
C HIS A 115 3.43 9.67 31.98
N GLY A 116 2.23 10.15 31.64
CA GLY A 116 2.04 11.30 30.77
C GLY A 116 0.86 11.14 29.82
N GLY A 117 0.96 11.77 28.66
CA GLY A 117 -0.10 11.81 27.66
C GLY A 117 -1.05 12.98 27.91
N HIS A 118 -2.03 13.11 27.04
CA HIS A 118 -3.00 14.20 27.08
C HIS A 118 -4.42 13.68 27.29
N GLU A 119 -5.29 14.57 27.72
CA GLU A 119 -6.74 14.45 27.61
C GLU A 119 -7.20 14.78 26.18
N TYR A 120 -8.45 14.45 25.86
CA TYR A 120 -9.06 14.78 24.55
C TYR A 120 -9.01 16.29 24.24
N ASP A 121 -9.00 17.12 25.29
CA ASP A 121 -8.87 18.57 25.22
C ASP A 121 -7.41 19.08 25.27
N GLY A 122 -6.41 18.21 25.06
CA GLY A 122 -5.00 18.60 24.97
C GLY A 122 -4.35 19.03 26.29
N ARG A 123 -5.08 19.07 27.42
CA ARG A 123 -4.46 19.21 28.74
C ARG A 123 -3.65 17.96 29.04
N ALA A 124 -2.55 18.09 29.78
CA ALA A 124 -1.80 16.93 30.25
C ALA A 124 -2.67 16.06 31.16
N LEU A 125 -2.66 14.74 30.93
CA LEU A 125 -3.31 13.76 31.81
C LEU A 125 -2.61 13.79 33.19
N VAL A 126 -1.30 13.65 33.15
CA VAL A 126 -0.32 13.95 34.21
C VAL A 126 0.93 14.52 33.54
N PRO A 127 1.81 15.26 34.25
CA PRO A 127 3.11 15.64 33.70
C PRO A 127 3.87 14.40 33.21
N MET A 128 4.50 14.48 32.04
CA MET A 128 5.26 13.36 31.49
C MET A 128 6.49 13.07 32.36
N ASP A 129 6.67 11.81 32.74
CA ASP A 129 7.87 11.39 33.46
C ASP A 129 9.01 11.12 32.48
N GLU A 130 9.87 12.12 32.31
CA GLU A 130 11.03 12.03 31.41
C GLU A 130 12.07 10.99 31.89
N GLN A 131 12.13 10.71 33.19
CA GLN A 131 13.06 9.73 33.73
C GLN A 131 12.62 8.31 33.35
N GLU A 132 11.32 8.01 33.42
CA GLU A 132 10.77 6.73 32.95
C GLU A 132 11.06 6.53 31.44
N VAL A 133 10.96 7.57 30.60
CA VAL A 133 11.36 7.49 29.18
C VAL A 133 12.85 7.17 29.03
N ALA A 134 13.71 7.87 29.78
CA ALA A 134 15.15 7.65 29.71
C ALA A 134 15.55 6.24 30.18
N GLU A 135 14.91 5.73 31.24
CA GLU A 135 15.12 4.37 31.73
C GLU A 135 14.67 3.32 30.71
N ALA A 136 13.52 3.52 30.08
CA ALA A 136 13.05 2.69 28.97
C ALA A 136 14.04 2.69 27.80
N ALA A 137 14.49 3.87 27.35
CA ALA A 137 15.45 3.99 26.26
C ALA A 137 16.78 3.27 26.54
N ARG A 138 17.31 3.40 27.77
CA ARG A 138 18.52 2.66 28.18
C ARG A 138 18.29 1.15 28.27
N ALA A 139 17.11 0.69 28.66
CA ALA A 139 16.77 -0.74 28.66
C ALA A 139 16.72 -1.29 27.23
N ILE A 140 15.98 -0.62 26.34
CA ILE A 140 15.88 -0.95 24.91
C ILE A 140 17.27 -1.07 24.27
N ARG A 141 18.15 -0.09 24.53
CA ARG A 141 19.54 -0.10 24.03
C ARG A 141 20.34 -1.29 24.56
N ARG A 142 20.22 -1.62 25.85
CA ARG A 142 20.92 -2.78 26.45
C ARG A 142 20.47 -4.09 25.83
N ASP A 143 19.21 -4.17 25.42
CA ASP A 143 18.63 -5.36 24.77
C ASP A 143 18.92 -5.42 23.26
N GLY A 144 19.65 -4.43 22.72
CA GLY A 144 20.09 -4.40 21.32
C GLY A 144 18.98 -4.10 20.31
N VAL A 145 17.87 -3.52 20.76
CA VAL A 145 16.73 -3.17 19.90
C VAL A 145 16.92 -1.75 19.37
N ASN A 146 16.98 -1.59 18.06
CA ASN A 146 17.20 -0.28 17.42
C ASN A 146 15.92 0.34 16.84
N ALA A 147 14.81 -0.38 16.78
CA ALA A 147 13.55 0.17 16.32
C ALA A 147 12.64 0.47 17.53
N VAL A 148 12.17 1.72 17.64
CA VAL A 148 11.34 2.18 18.75
C VAL A 148 10.09 2.85 18.21
N ALA A 149 8.91 2.34 18.56
CA ALA A 149 7.65 3.01 18.31
C ALA A 149 7.19 3.73 19.57
N ILE A 150 6.85 5.01 19.43
CA ILE A 150 6.36 5.85 20.53
C ILE A 150 4.89 6.19 20.26
N SER A 151 4.05 5.90 21.24
CA SER A 151 2.62 6.23 21.24
C SER A 151 2.27 7.06 22.48
N ALA A 152 1.38 8.03 22.35
CA ALA A 152 0.80 8.71 23.52
C ALA A 152 -0.72 8.86 23.41
N THR A 153 -1.41 8.91 24.54
CA THR A 153 -2.86 9.16 24.58
C THR A 153 -3.17 10.51 23.92
N PHE A 154 -4.11 10.50 22.95
CA PHE A 154 -4.49 11.66 22.12
C PHE A 154 -3.35 12.33 21.32
N SER A 155 -2.27 11.61 21.00
CA SER A 155 -1.13 12.17 20.25
C SER A 155 -1.41 12.69 18.84
N PRO A 156 -2.41 12.19 18.05
CA PRO A 156 -2.77 12.83 16.79
C PRO A 156 -3.30 14.26 16.97
N LEU A 157 -3.80 14.58 18.17
CA LEU A 157 -4.31 15.90 18.52
C LEU A 157 -3.23 16.78 19.15
N THR A 158 -2.37 16.18 19.99
CA THR A 158 -1.31 16.85 20.73
C THR A 158 -0.09 15.95 20.83
N SER A 159 0.85 16.11 19.90
CA SER A 159 2.03 15.25 19.74
C SER A 159 3.20 15.60 20.67
N GLU A 160 3.03 16.55 21.60
CA GLU A 160 4.11 17.05 22.48
C GLU A 160 4.80 15.93 23.27
N CYS A 161 4.03 15.02 23.87
CA CYS A 161 4.59 13.88 24.60
C CYS A 161 5.40 12.93 23.69
N GLU A 162 4.90 12.64 22.48
CA GLU A 162 5.62 11.79 21.54
C GLU A 162 6.92 12.44 21.07
N THR A 163 6.86 13.73 20.73
CA THR A 163 8.02 14.51 20.27
C THR A 163 9.08 14.58 21.35
N ARG A 164 8.68 14.91 22.59
CA ARG A 164 9.60 14.98 23.74
C ARG A 164 10.18 13.63 24.10
N ALA A 165 9.37 12.57 24.09
CA ALA A 165 9.87 11.22 24.33
C ALA A 165 10.87 10.77 23.25
N ALA A 166 10.64 11.13 21.98
CA ALA A 166 11.58 10.84 20.90
C ALA A 166 12.92 11.55 21.08
N GLU A 167 12.94 12.80 21.53
CA GLU A 167 14.19 13.50 21.86
C GLU A 167 14.97 12.76 22.95
N ILE A 168 14.30 12.34 24.02
CA ILE A 168 14.92 11.60 25.14
C ILE A 168 15.46 10.25 24.66
N VAL A 169 14.66 9.50 23.90
CA VAL A 169 15.06 8.21 23.33
C VAL A 169 16.30 8.36 22.45
N ARG A 170 16.34 9.35 21.55
CA ARG A 170 17.51 9.60 20.69
C ARG A 170 18.75 10.01 21.47
N ASN A 171 18.59 10.72 22.59
CA ASN A 171 19.73 11.09 23.45
C ASN A 171 20.33 9.89 24.18
N GLU A 172 19.49 8.98 24.69
CA GLU A 172 19.93 7.82 25.47
C GLU A 172 20.32 6.61 24.58
N HIS A 173 19.70 6.53 23.41
CA HIS A 173 19.92 5.52 22.36
C HIS A 173 20.07 6.18 20.98
N PRO A 174 21.28 6.69 20.65
CA PRO A 174 21.52 7.42 19.39
C PRO A 174 21.35 6.60 18.12
N ASP A 175 21.44 5.27 18.21
CA ASP A 175 21.27 4.36 17.07
C ASP A 175 19.79 3.96 16.86
N ALA A 176 18.88 4.46 17.70
CA ALA A 176 17.46 4.16 17.60
C ALA A 176 16.80 4.87 16.40
N HIS A 177 16.13 4.10 15.56
CA HIS A 177 15.12 4.60 14.64
C HIS A 177 13.78 4.73 15.38
N VAL A 178 13.29 5.96 15.49
CA VAL A 178 12.08 6.29 16.25
C VAL A 178 10.91 6.56 15.31
N THR A 179 9.87 5.75 15.41
CA THR A 179 8.58 5.96 14.74
C THR A 179 7.59 6.59 15.71
N LEU A 180 7.00 7.72 15.32
CA LEU A 180 5.95 8.39 16.10
C LEU A 180 4.56 7.98 15.61
N SER A 181 3.71 7.50 16.51
CA SER A 181 2.38 7.03 16.15
C SER A 181 1.49 8.15 15.58
N SER A 182 1.69 9.39 16.04
CA SER A 182 1.01 10.60 15.54
C SER A 182 1.32 10.96 14.08
N SER A 183 2.41 10.43 13.52
CA SER A 183 2.78 10.66 12.11
C SER A 183 2.14 9.68 11.11
N LEU A 184 1.56 8.58 11.62
CA LEU A 184 1.12 7.45 10.80
C LEU A 184 -0.38 7.19 10.82
N GLY A 185 -0.99 7.17 12.02
CA GLY A 185 -2.37 6.71 12.18
C GLY A 185 -3.31 7.75 12.73
N ARG A 186 -4.60 7.41 12.69
CA ARG A 186 -5.71 8.29 13.08
C ARG A 186 -6.03 8.18 14.58
N ILE A 187 -7.15 8.77 14.98
CA ILE A 187 -7.71 8.60 16.33
C ILE A 187 -8.00 7.11 16.58
N GLY A 188 -7.59 6.62 17.74
CA GLY A 188 -7.60 5.20 18.12
C GLY A 188 -6.23 4.81 18.66
N LEU A 189 -6.11 4.47 19.94
CA LEU A 189 -4.79 4.23 20.56
C LEU A 189 -4.17 2.92 20.07
N LEU A 190 -4.92 1.82 20.12
CA LEU A 190 -4.39 0.49 19.80
C LEU A 190 -4.07 0.37 18.32
N GLU A 191 -5.02 0.69 17.45
CA GLU A 191 -4.83 0.54 16.00
C GLU A 191 -3.72 1.45 15.47
N ARG A 192 -3.54 2.65 16.05
CA ARG A 192 -2.43 3.56 15.70
C ARG A 192 -1.10 3.07 16.23
N GLU A 193 -1.06 2.58 17.46
CA GLU A 193 0.16 2.00 18.04
C GLU A 193 0.60 0.77 17.26
N ASN A 194 -0.35 -0.08 16.84
CA ASN A 194 -0.09 -1.24 16.00
C ASN A 194 0.59 -0.85 14.69
N VAL A 195 0.13 0.21 14.02
CA VAL A 195 0.78 0.74 12.80
C VAL A 195 2.19 1.22 13.08
N ALA A 196 2.41 1.96 14.18
CA ALA A 196 3.73 2.47 14.55
C ALA A 196 4.72 1.34 14.84
N LEU A 197 4.26 0.29 15.56
CA LEU A 197 5.06 -0.90 15.85
C LEU A 197 5.39 -1.70 14.60
N MET A 198 4.40 -1.87 13.70
CA MET A 198 4.61 -2.55 12.43
C MET A 198 5.59 -1.79 11.53
N ASN A 199 5.49 -0.47 11.49
CA ASN A 199 6.44 0.38 10.76
C ASN A 199 7.86 0.23 11.32
N ALA A 200 8.01 0.35 12.64
CA ALA A 200 9.29 0.19 13.32
C ALA A 200 9.93 -1.19 13.03
N ALA A 201 9.13 -2.26 13.03
CA ALA A 201 9.59 -3.61 12.71
C ALA A 201 10.07 -3.76 11.24
N LEU A 202 9.65 -2.89 10.33
CA LEU A 202 9.98 -2.95 8.90
C LEU A 202 11.16 -2.09 8.47
N ILE A 203 11.69 -1.21 9.33
CA ILE A 203 12.73 -0.24 8.95
C ILE A 203 14.00 -0.87 8.38
N GLY A 204 14.40 -2.03 8.92
CA GLY A 204 15.56 -2.77 8.40
C GLY A 204 15.34 -3.19 6.95
N LEU A 205 14.20 -3.84 6.68
CA LEU A 205 13.81 -4.26 5.34
C LEU A 205 13.62 -3.05 4.39
N ALA A 206 13.04 -1.96 4.88
CA ALA A 206 12.86 -0.73 4.11
C ALA A 206 14.19 -0.12 3.66
N SER A 207 15.19 -0.15 4.54
CA SER A 207 16.54 0.32 4.21
C SER A 207 17.21 -0.55 3.14
N GLU A 208 17.09 -1.87 3.23
CA GLU A 208 17.61 -2.81 2.24
C GLU A 208 16.95 -2.61 0.87
N ILE A 209 15.62 -2.57 0.83
CA ILE A 209 14.84 -2.42 -0.41
C ILE A 209 15.13 -1.08 -1.07
N THR A 210 15.12 0.00 -0.31
CA THR A 210 15.35 1.35 -0.86
C THR A 210 16.76 1.49 -1.44
N HIS A 211 17.76 0.88 -0.79
CA HIS A 211 19.13 0.83 -1.31
C HIS A 211 19.20 0.00 -2.60
N ALA A 212 18.61 -1.19 -2.63
CA ALA A 212 18.54 -2.04 -3.82
C ALA A 212 17.91 -1.32 -5.02
N PHE A 213 16.84 -0.56 -4.80
CA PHE A 213 16.20 0.26 -5.83
C PHE A 213 17.09 1.42 -6.28
N SER A 214 17.73 2.13 -5.35
CA SER A 214 18.64 3.23 -5.67
C SER A 214 19.84 2.76 -6.50
N ASP A 215 20.39 1.59 -6.18
CA ASP A 215 21.46 0.93 -6.93
C ASP A 215 21.01 0.47 -8.32
N ALA A 216 19.74 0.04 -8.44
CA ALA A 216 19.16 -0.34 -9.71
C ALA A 216 18.99 0.86 -10.65
N VAL A 217 18.46 1.98 -10.14
CA VAL A 217 18.29 3.21 -10.91
C VAL A 217 19.65 3.80 -11.28
N SER A 218 20.57 3.94 -10.34
CA SER A 218 21.91 4.50 -10.59
C SER A 218 22.71 3.66 -11.60
N GLY A 219 22.53 2.33 -11.59
CA GLY A 219 23.16 1.41 -12.53
C GLY A 219 22.50 1.35 -13.92
N SER A 220 21.34 2.00 -14.12
CA SER A 220 20.59 1.95 -15.38
C SER A 220 21.07 2.97 -16.43
N GLY A 221 21.87 3.95 -16.02
CA GLY A 221 22.32 5.06 -16.88
C GLY A 221 21.28 6.18 -17.03
N LEU A 222 20.18 6.13 -16.29
CA LEU A 222 19.19 7.20 -16.21
C LEU A 222 19.61 8.23 -15.15
N ASP A 223 19.43 9.52 -15.46
CA ASP A 223 19.51 10.62 -14.51
C ASP A 223 18.10 10.95 -14.00
N ALA A 224 17.60 10.12 -13.09
CA ALA A 224 16.21 10.13 -12.68
C ALA A 224 16.04 10.05 -11.16
N ALA A 225 15.10 10.82 -10.63
CA ALA A 225 14.71 10.74 -9.22
C ALA A 225 13.94 9.43 -8.94
N LEU A 226 14.19 8.82 -7.77
CA LEU A 226 13.52 7.59 -7.34
C LEU A 226 12.36 7.90 -6.37
N PHE A 227 11.18 7.42 -6.72
CA PHE A 227 9.98 7.50 -5.88
C PHE A 227 9.40 6.12 -5.58
N ILE A 228 8.74 6.00 -4.44
CA ILE A 228 8.05 4.78 -4.00
C ILE A 228 6.55 5.08 -3.92
N THR A 229 5.74 4.20 -4.48
CA THR A 229 4.28 4.36 -4.50
C THR A 229 3.66 4.01 -3.17
N GLN A 230 2.62 4.74 -2.79
CA GLN A 230 1.90 4.63 -1.53
C GLN A 230 0.50 4.03 -1.70
N ASN A 231 -0.09 3.64 -0.58
CA ASN A 231 -1.41 2.99 -0.47
C ASN A 231 -2.59 3.80 -1.02
N ASP A 232 -2.41 5.10 -1.21
CA ASP A 232 -3.49 6.03 -1.55
C ASP A 232 -3.42 6.53 -3.01
N GLY A 233 -2.53 5.94 -3.82
CA GLY A 233 -2.35 6.24 -5.24
C GLY A 233 -1.34 7.34 -5.49
N THR A 234 -0.52 7.65 -4.49
CA THR A 234 0.45 8.74 -4.51
C THR A 234 1.86 8.19 -4.37
N VAL A 235 2.88 9.05 -4.43
CA VAL A 235 4.29 8.67 -4.30
C VAL A 235 5.01 9.55 -3.28
N ALA A 236 6.07 9.00 -2.70
CA ALA A 236 7.05 9.74 -1.91
C ALA A 236 8.46 9.47 -2.42
N ARG A 237 9.38 10.41 -2.23
CA ARG A 237 10.80 10.16 -2.49
C ARG A 237 11.30 8.96 -1.68
N ALA A 238 12.20 8.18 -2.27
CA ALA A 238 12.75 6.98 -1.66
C ALA A 238 13.27 7.20 -0.23
N GLU A 239 13.92 8.34 0.05
CA GLU A 239 14.46 8.66 1.37
C GLU A 239 13.35 8.79 2.42
N LEU A 240 12.24 9.43 2.07
CA LEU A 240 11.09 9.61 2.95
C LEU A 240 10.30 8.30 3.09
N ALA A 241 10.11 7.56 2.00
CA ALA A 241 9.38 6.30 1.98
C ALA A 241 10.06 5.23 2.85
N ARG A 242 11.40 5.26 2.95
CA ARG A 242 12.18 4.35 3.80
C ARG A 242 11.79 4.43 5.28
N ASP A 243 11.43 5.62 5.76
CA ASP A 243 11.09 5.84 7.17
C ASP A 243 9.62 5.43 7.46
N PHE A 244 8.81 5.26 6.41
CA PHE A 244 7.38 4.91 6.51
C PHE A 244 6.95 3.75 5.59
N PRO A 245 7.59 2.56 5.64
CA PRO A 245 7.27 1.44 4.74
C PRO A 245 5.82 0.96 4.80
N VAL A 246 5.11 1.18 5.93
CA VAL A 246 3.68 0.81 6.05
C VAL A 246 2.81 1.50 5.01
N PHE A 247 3.20 2.69 4.55
CA PHE A 247 2.46 3.39 3.50
C PHE A 247 2.59 2.75 2.12
N SER A 248 3.36 1.68 1.95
CA SER A 248 3.54 0.99 0.67
C SER A 248 2.91 -0.41 0.63
N PHE A 249 2.12 -0.79 1.64
CA PHE A 249 1.51 -2.12 1.77
C PHE A 249 0.55 -2.51 0.64
N ALA A 250 -0.29 -1.59 0.21
CA ALA A 250 -1.30 -1.79 -0.82
C ALA A 250 -0.92 -1.08 -2.14
N SER A 251 0.38 -0.85 -2.35
CA SER A 251 0.87 -0.17 -3.55
C SER A 251 0.45 -0.87 -4.84
N GLY A 252 0.56 -2.20 -4.93
CA GLY A 252 0.18 -2.97 -6.13
C GLY A 252 -1.27 -2.74 -6.59
N PRO A 253 -2.28 -3.12 -5.78
CA PRO A 253 -3.69 -2.91 -6.16
C PRO A 253 -4.04 -1.45 -6.42
N THR A 254 -3.47 -0.54 -5.62
CA THR A 254 -3.67 0.90 -5.78
C THR A 254 -3.11 1.40 -7.11
N ASN A 255 -1.92 0.95 -7.49
CA ASN A 255 -1.30 1.26 -8.76
C ASN A 255 -2.17 0.70 -9.91
N SER A 256 -2.67 -0.52 -9.80
CA SER A 256 -3.60 -1.08 -10.81
C SER A 256 -4.84 -0.22 -11.00
N MET A 257 -5.44 0.28 -9.91
CA MET A 257 -6.58 1.21 -9.99
C MET A 257 -6.21 2.53 -10.64
N ARG A 258 -5.07 3.12 -10.27
CA ARG A 258 -4.58 4.37 -10.86
C ARG A 258 -4.30 4.23 -12.35
N GLY A 259 -3.70 3.11 -12.75
CA GLY A 259 -3.46 2.81 -14.15
C GLY A 259 -4.74 2.58 -14.92
N ALA A 260 -5.70 1.83 -14.36
CA ALA A 260 -7.02 1.63 -14.96
C ALA A 260 -7.73 2.97 -15.21
N ALA A 261 -7.67 3.89 -14.23
CA ALA A 261 -8.26 5.22 -14.36
C ALA A 261 -7.63 6.02 -15.51
N LEU A 262 -6.30 6.00 -15.64
CA LEU A 262 -5.58 6.67 -16.72
C LEU A 262 -5.93 6.07 -18.08
N LEU A 263 -5.79 4.75 -18.22
CA LEU A 263 -5.93 4.03 -19.49
C LEU A 263 -7.35 4.10 -20.05
N THR A 264 -8.36 4.26 -19.19
CA THR A 264 -9.77 4.35 -19.60
C THR A 264 -10.33 5.77 -19.57
N GLY A 265 -9.63 6.72 -18.94
CA GLY A 265 -10.15 8.05 -18.63
C GLY A 265 -11.29 8.08 -17.61
N ARG A 266 -11.57 6.96 -16.92
CA ARG A 266 -12.68 6.84 -15.95
C ARG A 266 -12.20 7.09 -14.53
N LYS A 267 -12.77 8.11 -13.90
CA LYS A 267 -12.40 8.53 -12.54
C LYS A 267 -13.23 7.88 -11.44
N ASP A 268 -14.43 7.40 -11.77
CA ASP A 268 -15.35 6.76 -10.83
C ASP A 268 -15.78 5.41 -11.39
N ALA A 269 -15.28 4.33 -10.77
CA ALA A 269 -15.48 2.97 -11.24
C ALA A 269 -15.12 1.94 -10.17
N MET A 270 -15.70 0.74 -10.28
CA MET A 270 -15.12 -0.44 -9.65
C MET A 270 -13.88 -0.87 -10.42
N VAL A 271 -12.89 -1.40 -9.72
CA VAL A 271 -11.71 -2.01 -10.34
C VAL A 271 -11.54 -3.41 -9.78
N CYS A 272 -11.29 -4.38 -10.64
CA CYS A 272 -10.89 -5.72 -10.26
C CYS A 272 -9.56 -6.04 -10.93
N ASP A 273 -8.51 -6.11 -10.11
CA ASP A 273 -7.17 -6.52 -10.51
C ASP A 273 -7.01 -8.00 -10.25
N VAL A 274 -6.95 -8.82 -11.30
CA VAL A 274 -6.74 -10.26 -11.18
C VAL A 274 -5.28 -10.57 -11.49
N GLY A 275 -4.54 -10.97 -10.47
CA GLY A 275 -3.13 -11.36 -10.57
C GLY A 275 -2.94 -12.86 -10.80
N GLY A 276 -1.74 -13.34 -10.46
CA GLY A 276 -1.40 -14.77 -10.49
C GLY A 276 -1.96 -15.58 -9.31
N THR A 277 -2.26 -14.94 -8.18
CA THR A 277 -2.64 -15.61 -6.93
C THR A 277 -4.01 -15.18 -6.40
N THR A 278 -4.35 -13.91 -6.61
CA THR A 278 -5.46 -13.21 -5.97
C THR A 278 -6.12 -12.26 -6.94
N ALA A 279 -7.37 -11.92 -6.65
CA ALA A 279 -8.10 -10.83 -7.28
C ALA A 279 -8.38 -9.78 -6.20
N ASP A 280 -7.94 -8.55 -6.46
CA ASP A 280 -8.12 -7.41 -5.58
C ASP A 280 -9.20 -6.51 -6.17
N VAL A 281 -10.30 -6.36 -5.42
CA VAL A 281 -11.44 -5.54 -5.81
C VAL A 281 -11.44 -4.27 -4.98
N GLY A 282 -11.58 -3.12 -5.63
CA GLY A 282 -11.81 -1.84 -4.95
C GLY A 282 -12.55 -0.84 -5.82
N CYS A 283 -12.60 0.40 -5.33
CA CYS A 283 -13.40 1.46 -5.93
C CYS A 283 -12.55 2.72 -6.14
N LEU A 284 -12.68 3.33 -7.31
CA LEU A 284 -12.14 4.64 -7.65
C LEU A 284 -13.18 5.72 -7.37
N ILE A 285 -12.73 6.79 -6.73
CA ILE A 285 -13.49 8.04 -6.56
C ILE A 285 -12.57 9.17 -7.02
N ASN A 286 -13.03 9.97 -8.00
CA ASN A 286 -12.26 11.07 -8.58
C ASN A 286 -10.85 10.66 -9.09
N GLY A 287 -10.68 9.41 -9.51
CA GLY A 287 -9.42 8.86 -10.02
C GLY A 287 -8.46 8.38 -8.94
N PHE A 288 -8.86 8.38 -7.67
CA PHE A 288 -8.10 7.84 -6.55
C PHE A 288 -8.80 6.65 -5.91
N PRO A 289 -8.07 5.66 -5.36
CA PRO A 289 -8.68 4.60 -4.57
C PRO A 289 -9.47 5.16 -3.40
N ARG A 290 -10.68 4.66 -3.19
CA ARG A 290 -11.47 4.94 -2.00
C ARG A 290 -10.71 4.46 -0.78
N GLU A 291 -10.50 5.35 0.20
CA GLU A 291 -9.87 4.97 1.46
C GLU A 291 -10.82 4.14 2.34
N ALA A 292 -10.25 3.20 3.09
CA ALA A 292 -10.98 2.48 4.11
C ALA A 292 -11.37 3.43 5.26
N ASN A 293 -12.64 3.40 5.65
CA ASN A 293 -13.18 4.20 6.77
C ASN A 293 -13.21 3.42 8.09
N ASN A 294 -12.71 2.20 8.11
CA ASN A 294 -12.73 1.28 9.24
C ASN A 294 -11.33 0.70 9.50
N VAL A 295 -11.26 -0.14 10.54
CA VAL A 295 -10.05 -0.91 10.86
C VAL A 295 -9.77 -1.88 9.72
N VAL A 296 -8.53 -1.88 9.25
CA VAL A 296 -8.02 -2.84 8.26
C VAL A 296 -7.10 -3.81 8.98
N GLU A 297 -7.19 -5.09 8.64
CA GLU A 297 -6.30 -6.12 9.18
C GLU A 297 -5.13 -6.39 8.23
N VAL A 298 -3.90 -6.27 8.73
CA VAL A 298 -2.69 -6.63 7.97
C VAL A 298 -1.96 -7.73 8.72
N GLY A 299 -1.85 -8.91 8.10
CA GLY A 299 -1.23 -10.08 8.72
C GLY A 299 -1.92 -10.52 10.02
N GLY A 300 -3.19 -10.18 10.22
CA GLY A 300 -3.97 -10.44 11.44
C GLY A 300 -3.88 -9.35 12.51
N VAL A 301 -3.18 -8.24 12.24
CA VAL A 301 -3.07 -7.09 13.15
C VAL A 301 -4.08 -6.02 12.75
N ARG A 302 -4.85 -5.54 13.72
CA ARG A 302 -5.83 -4.45 13.54
C ARG A 302 -5.10 -3.11 13.43
N THR A 303 -5.29 -2.42 12.31
CA THR A 303 -4.60 -1.16 11.97
C THR A 303 -5.56 -0.08 11.51
N LEU A 304 -5.17 1.20 11.67
CA LEU A 304 -5.95 2.35 11.22
C LEU A 304 -5.04 3.48 10.70
N PHE A 305 -4.83 3.47 9.38
CA PHE A 305 -4.03 4.45 8.64
C PHE A 305 -4.51 4.49 7.19
N ARG A 306 -3.87 5.31 6.34
CA ARG A 306 -4.27 5.48 4.93
C ARG A 306 -4.04 4.20 4.14
N MET A 307 -5.13 3.48 3.91
CA MET A 307 -5.19 2.24 3.14
C MET A 307 -6.40 2.32 2.20
N PRO A 308 -6.29 1.73 0.99
CA PRO A 308 -7.42 1.61 0.10
C PRO A 308 -8.41 0.59 0.68
N ASP A 309 -9.70 0.82 0.43
CA ASP A 309 -10.75 -0.15 0.71
C ASP A 309 -10.69 -1.26 -0.34
N LEU A 310 -10.12 -2.39 0.06
CA LEU A 310 -9.85 -3.54 -0.80
C LEU A 310 -10.54 -4.79 -0.27
N LEU A 311 -11.09 -5.56 -1.19
CA LEU A 311 -11.53 -6.92 -0.94
C LEU A 311 -10.71 -7.86 -1.82
N SER A 312 -9.78 -8.57 -1.17
CA SER A 312 -8.96 -9.60 -1.81
C SER A 312 -9.64 -10.95 -1.72
N ILE A 313 -9.73 -11.66 -2.84
CA ILE A 313 -10.18 -13.04 -2.90
C ILE A 313 -9.13 -13.92 -3.58
N ALA A 314 -9.00 -15.17 -3.14
CA ALA A 314 -8.07 -16.13 -3.72
C ALA A 314 -8.58 -16.66 -5.07
N ILE A 315 -8.55 -15.80 -6.10
CA ILE A 315 -8.86 -16.06 -7.50
C ILE A 315 -7.79 -15.36 -8.33
N GLY A 316 -6.90 -16.10 -8.96
CA GLY A 316 -5.88 -15.59 -9.86
C GLY A 316 -5.43 -16.68 -10.83
N GLY A 317 -4.60 -16.33 -11.81
CA GLY A 317 -4.21 -17.26 -12.88
C GLY A 317 -3.65 -18.60 -12.38
N GLY A 318 -2.85 -18.60 -11.32
CA GLY A 318 -2.27 -19.78 -10.70
C GLY A 318 -3.05 -20.36 -9.52
N THR A 319 -4.22 -19.84 -9.21
CA THR A 319 -5.08 -20.43 -8.18
C THR A 319 -5.50 -21.84 -8.58
N ILE A 320 -5.32 -22.80 -7.65
CA ILE A 320 -5.57 -24.22 -7.88
C ILE A 320 -7.07 -24.48 -7.98
N VAL A 321 -7.46 -25.28 -8.97
CA VAL A 321 -8.83 -25.74 -9.18
C VAL A 321 -8.91 -27.21 -8.79
N THR A 322 -9.81 -27.56 -7.87
CA THR A 322 -10.02 -28.96 -7.49
C THR A 322 -10.74 -29.74 -8.59
N ASP A 323 -10.58 -31.06 -8.60
CA ASP A 323 -11.18 -31.96 -9.61
C ASP A 323 -12.72 -31.87 -9.70
N SER A 324 -13.40 -31.38 -8.66
CA SER A 324 -14.86 -31.19 -8.67
C SER A 324 -15.29 -29.78 -9.14
N ALA A 325 -14.34 -28.85 -9.30
CA ALA A 325 -14.53 -27.42 -9.51
C ALA A 325 -15.49 -26.74 -8.50
N GLU A 326 -15.71 -27.38 -7.33
CA GLU A 326 -16.50 -26.82 -6.23
C GLU A 326 -15.68 -25.85 -5.38
N THR A 327 -14.38 -26.09 -5.33
CA THR A 327 -13.44 -25.27 -4.57
C THR A 327 -12.37 -24.76 -5.51
N ILE A 328 -12.16 -23.44 -5.50
CA ILE A 328 -11.10 -22.77 -6.25
C ILE A 328 -10.26 -22.00 -5.23
N GLY A 329 -8.99 -22.34 -5.13
CA GLY A 329 -8.12 -21.85 -4.07
C GLY A 329 -8.48 -22.42 -2.68
N PRO A 330 -7.95 -21.84 -1.58
CA PRO A 330 -7.13 -20.63 -1.56
C PRO A 330 -5.69 -20.83 -2.07
N GLU A 331 -5.25 -22.08 -2.22
CA GLU A 331 -3.89 -22.41 -2.67
C GLU A 331 -3.62 -21.95 -4.10
N SER A 332 -2.39 -21.52 -4.36
CA SER A 332 -1.92 -21.07 -5.67
C SER A 332 -0.47 -21.52 -5.91
N VAL A 333 -0.13 -21.76 -7.18
CA VAL A 333 1.24 -22.06 -7.59
C VAL A 333 2.14 -20.80 -7.68
N GLY A 334 1.55 -19.59 -7.62
CA GLY A 334 2.27 -18.32 -7.57
C GLY A 334 3.29 -18.14 -8.70
N TYR A 335 4.51 -17.71 -8.36
CA TYR A 335 5.61 -17.52 -9.33
C TYR A 335 5.99 -18.80 -10.11
N ARG A 336 5.57 -19.99 -9.65
CA ARG A 336 5.82 -21.27 -10.33
C ARG A 336 4.79 -21.61 -11.42
N LEU A 337 3.82 -20.71 -11.69
CA LEU A 337 2.78 -20.90 -12.69
C LEU A 337 3.29 -21.42 -14.04
N GLY A 338 4.37 -20.83 -14.55
CA GLY A 338 4.98 -21.21 -15.84
C GLY A 338 5.59 -22.63 -15.90
N HIS A 339 5.57 -23.38 -14.80
CA HIS A 339 6.14 -24.73 -14.71
C HIS A 339 5.15 -25.75 -14.11
N GLU A 340 4.29 -25.32 -13.18
CA GLU A 340 3.38 -26.22 -12.44
C GLU A 340 2.01 -26.40 -13.10
N ALA A 341 1.53 -25.42 -13.88
CA ALA A 341 0.24 -25.52 -14.55
C ALA A 341 0.29 -26.49 -15.75
N ILE A 342 -0.82 -27.18 -16.00
CA ILE A 342 -0.93 -28.23 -17.03
C ILE A 342 -0.59 -27.68 -18.42
N VAL A 343 -1.06 -26.48 -18.75
CA VAL A 343 -0.84 -25.82 -20.04
C VAL A 343 0.65 -25.52 -20.29
N PHE A 344 1.48 -25.47 -19.25
CA PHE A 344 2.93 -25.31 -19.37
C PHE A 344 3.71 -26.63 -19.19
N GLY A 345 3.03 -27.77 -19.14
CA GLY A 345 3.63 -29.09 -18.98
C GLY A 345 3.75 -29.59 -17.54
N GLY A 346 3.19 -28.86 -16.57
CA GLY A 346 3.09 -29.29 -15.18
C GLY A 346 1.91 -30.23 -14.92
N THR A 347 1.61 -30.47 -13.64
CA THR A 347 0.59 -31.45 -13.21
C THR A 347 -0.58 -30.84 -12.45
N THR A 348 -0.52 -29.55 -12.12
CA THR A 348 -1.50 -28.88 -11.27
C THR A 348 -2.54 -28.16 -12.12
N LEU A 349 -3.82 -28.46 -11.91
CA LEU A 349 -4.91 -27.74 -12.56
C LEU A 349 -5.09 -26.36 -11.94
N THR A 350 -5.02 -25.31 -12.75
CA THR A 350 -5.10 -23.90 -12.34
C THR A 350 -6.18 -23.14 -13.10
N CYS A 351 -6.52 -21.93 -12.65
CA CYS A 351 -7.45 -21.05 -13.37
C CYS A 351 -6.96 -20.69 -14.78
N THR A 352 -5.64 -20.62 -15.01
CA THR A 352 -5.06 -20.41 -16.34
C THR A 352 -5.41 -21.57 -17.28
N ASP A 353 -5.34 -22.82 -16.78
CA ASP A 353 -5.71 -24.00 -17.57
C ASP A 353 -7.20 -23.97 -17.97
N ILE A 354 -8.07 -23.56 -17.04
CA ILE A 354 -9.51 -23.38 -17.28
C ILE A 354 -9.74 -22.28 -18.34
N ALA A 355 -9.06 -21.14 -18.23
CA ALA A 355 -9.18 -20.03 -19.19
C ALA A 355 -8.73 -20.44 -20.60
N VAL A 356 -7.61 -21.16 -20.72
CA VAL A 356 -7.12 -21.65 -22.02
C VAL A 356 -8.05 -22.72 -22.59
N ALA A 357 -8.54 -23.65 -21.77
CA ALA A 357 -9.49 -24.68 -22.21
C ALA A 357 -10.85 -24.09 -22.66
N ALA A 358 -11.27 -22.99 -22.04
CA ALA A 358 -12.47 -22.23 -22.43
C ALA A 358 -12.28 -21.33 -23.65
N GLY A 359 -11.03 -21.13 -24.11
CA GLY A 359 -10.72 -20.25 -25.24
C GLY A 359 -10.65 -18.76 -24.90
N LEU A 360 -10.57 -18.43 -23.61
CA LEU A 360 -10.43 -17.04 -23.11
C LEU A 360 -8.99 -16.52 -23.19
N LEU A 361 -8.02 -17.43 -23.35
CA LEU A 361 -6.60 -17.11 -23.33
C LEU A 361 -5.79 -17.97 -24.31
N ASP A 362 -4.72 -17.40 -24.86
CA ASP A 362 -3.78 -18.09 -25.75
C ASP A 362 -2.36 -18.08 -25.17
N VAL A 363 -2.07 -19.02 -24.27
CA VAL A 363 -0.73 -19.22 -23.67
C VAL A 363 -0.42 -20.71 -23.52
N GLY A 364 0.87 -21.04 -23.44
CA GLY A 364 1.35 -22.41 -23.26
C GLY A 364 0.96 -23.35 -24.40
N ASP A 365 0.95 -24.66 -24.13
CA ASP A 365 0.53 -25.69 -25.06
C ASP A 365 -0.95 -26.05 -24.84
N LYS A 366 -1.82 -25.46 -25.66
CA LYS A 366 -3.27 -25.72 -25.69
C LYS A 366 -3.63 -27.19 -25.83
N SER A 367 -2.76 -28.03 -26.41
CA SER A 367 -3.04 -29.45 -26.57
C SER A 367 -3.14 -30.19 -25.24
N LEU A 368 -2.45 -29.70 -24.21
CA LEU A 368 -2.40 -30.31 -22.88
C LEU A 368 -3.70 -30.14 -22.08
N VAL A 369 -4.49 -29.11 -22.39
CA VAL A 369 -5.76 -28.81 -21.71
C VAL A 369 -7.00 -29.21 -22.52
N LYS A 370 -6.83 -29.71 -23.75
CA LYS A 370 -7.95 -30.19 -24.60
C LYS A 370 -8.68 -31.40 -24.02
N THR A 371 -8.01 -32.17 -23.17
CA THR A 371 -8.56 -33.36 -22.52
C THR A 371 -9.38 -33.03 -21.28
N LEU A 372 -9.38 -31.78 -20.82
CA LEU A 372 -10.21 -31.35 -19.69
C LEU A 372 -11.69 -31.47 -20.06
N ASP A 373 -12.47 -32.00 -19.12
CA ASP A 373 -13.89 -32.23 -19.32
C ASP A 373 -14.66 -30.91 -19.44
N LYS A 374 -15.53 -30.78 -20.45
CA LYS A 374 -16.24 -29.51 -20.72
C LYS A 374 -17.16 -29.05 -19.58
N PRO A 375 -17.92 -29.95 -18.91
CA PRO A 375 -18.65 -29.62 -17.70
C PRO A 375 -17.76 -29.12 -16.56
N LEU A 376 -16.55 -29.67 -16.39
CA LEU A 376 -15.59 -29.20 -15.37
C LEU A 376 -15.18 -27.75 -15.66
N VAL A 377 -14.76 -27.46 -16.90
CA VAL A 377 -14.37 -26.11 -17.34
C VAL A 377 -15.52 -25.11 -17.14
N SER A 378 -16.73 -25.49 -17.55
CA SER A 378 -17.92 -24.63 -17.43
C SER A 378 -18.29 -24.37 -15.97
N LYS A 379 -18.22 -25.39 -15.11
CA LYS A 379 -18.48 -25.26 -13.67
C LYS A 379 -17.43 -24.39 -12.98
N ALA A 380 -16.15 -24.58 -13.30
CA ALA A 380 -15.07 -23.77 -12.75
C ALA A 380 -15.25 -22.29 -13.10
N LEU A 381 -15.51 -21.96 -14.37
CA LEU A 381 -15.79 -20.57 -14.77
C LEU A 381 -17.01 -19.98 -14.07
N ALA A 382 -18.10 -20.74 -13.95
CA ALA A 382 -19.27 -20.27 -13.22
C ALA A 382 -18.95 -19.95 -11.76
N THR A 383 -18.15 -20.79 -11.08
CA THR A 383 -17.69 -20.55 -9.72
C THR A 383 -16.78 -19.31 -9.63
N ILE A 384 -15.85 -19.12 -10.57
CA ILE A 384 -14.97 -17.94 -10.65
C ILE A 384 -15.81 -16.67 -10.81
N HIS A 385 -16.70 -16.63 -11.80
CA HIS A 385 -17.54 -15.47 -12.09
C HIS A 385 -18.46 -15.12 -10.91
N ALA A 386 -19.06 -16.13 -10.26
CA ALA A 386 -19.92 -15.91 -9.11
C ALA A 386 -19.15 -15.27 -7.93
N ARG A 387 -17.94 -15.73 -7.65
CA ARG A 387 -17.10 -15.18 -6.57
C ARG A 387 -16.61 -13.78 -6.89
N LEU A 388 -16.21 -13.51 -8.13
CA LEU A 388 -15.84 -12.15 -8.56
C LEU A 388 -17.04 -11.20 -8.46
N ALA A 389 -18.22 -11.62 -8.91
CA ALA A 389 -19.44 -10.82 -8.81
C ALA A 389 -19.83 -10.52 -7.35
N GLU A 390 -19.76 -11.51 -6.46
CA GLU A 390 -20.00 -11.31 -5.03
C GLU A 390 -18.98 -10.33 -4.42
N ALA A 391 -17.70 -10.44 -4.77
CA ALA A 391 -16.66 -9.54 -4.27
C ALA A 391 -16.89 -8.09 -4.73
N VAL A 392 -17.23 -7.91 -6.02
CA VAL A 392 -17.57 -6.61 -6.59
C VAL A 392 -18.82 -6.02 -5.92
N ASP A 393 -19.87 -6.81 -5.72
CA ASP A 393 -21.10 -6.35 -5.08
C ASP A 393 -20.87 -5.94 -3.62
N ARG A 394 -20.09 -6.72 -2.86
CA ARG A 394 -19.73 -6.41 -1.46
C ARG A 394 -18.93 -5.11 -1.31
N MET A 395 -18.16 -4.74 -2.34
CA MET A 395 -17.35 -3.52 -2.31
C MET A 395 -18.16 -2.26 -2.69
N LYS A 396 -19.34 -2.42 -3.31
CA LYS A 396 -20.22 -1.29 -3.60
C LYS A 396 -20.86 -0.75 -2.32
N THR A 397 -21.02 0.57 -2.26
CA THR A 397 -21.69 1.26 -1.14
C THR A 397 -23.20 1.35 -1.31
N ASP A 398 -23.68 1.20 -2.54
CA ASP A 398 -25.09 1.25 -2.89
C ASP A 398 -25.39 0.38 -4.12
N ALA A 399 -26.67 0.27 -4.48
CA ALA A 399 -27.14 -0.57 -5.57
C ALA A 399 -26.96 0.05 -6.97
N SER A 400 -26.38 1.25 -7.09
CA SER A 400 -26.19 1.90 -8.40
C SER A 400 -25.31 1.05 -9.31
N SER A 401 -25.58 1.12 -10.61
CA SER A 401 -24.76 0.45 -11.61
C SER A 401 -23.59 1.35 -11.97
N VAL A 402 -22.39 0.91 -11.62
CA VAL A 402 -21.10 1.57 -11.91
C VAL A 402 -20.31 0.72 -12.91
N PRO A 403 -19.39 1.29 -13.69
CA PRO A 403 -18.53 0.49 -14.58
C PRO A 403 -17.54 -0.33 -13.74
N LEU A 404 -17.13 -1.49 -14.27
CA LEU A 404 -16.06 -2.32 -13.71
C LEU A 404 -14.87 -2.30 -14.67
N LEU A 405 -13.70 -1.87 -14.20
CA LEU A 405 -12.45 -1.91 -14.95
C LEU A 405 -11.72 -3.22 -14.61
N ALA A 406 -11.58 -4.08 -15.60
CA ALA A 406 -10.86 -5.34 -15.50
C ALA A 406 -9.38 -5.12 -15.82
N VAL A 407 -8.50 -5.37 -14.85
CA VAL A 407 -7.05 -5.21 -14.99
C VAL A 407 -6.29 -6.41 -14.42
N GLY A 408 -4.97 -6.43 -14.63
CA GLY A 408 -4.10 -7.51 -14.18
C GLY A 408 -3.87 -8.57 -15.23
N GLY A 409 -2.81 -9.37 -15.04
CA GLY A 409 -2.46 -10.45 -15.97
C GLY A 409 -3.51 -11.57 -16.06
N GLY A 410 -4.43 -11.63 -15.10
CA GLY A 410 -5.55 -12.56 -14.98
C GLY A 410 -6.92 -11.96 -15.36
N ALA A 411 -6.97 -10.76 -15.94
CA ALA A 411 -8.21 -10.05 -16.24
C ALA A 411 -9.18 -10.83 -17.15
N MET A 412 -8.67 -11.76 -17.97
CA MET A 412 -9.46 -12.68 -18.79
C MET A 412 -10.39 -13.62 -17.99
N LEU A 413 -10.19 -13.73 -16.67
CA LEU A 413 -11.09 -14.47 -15.78
C LEU A 413 -12.34 -13.66 -15.39
N ILE A 414 -12.37 -12.36 -15.68
CA ILE A 414 -13.53 -11.49 -15.45
C ILE A 414 -14.48 -11.65 -16.65
N PRO A 415 -15.79 -11.87 -16.42
CA PRO A 415 -16.75 -12.02 -17.51
C PRO A 415 -17.08 -10.68 -18.18
N GLU A 416 -17.43 -10.74 -19.47
CA GLU A 416 -17.89 -9.60 -20.29
C GLU A 416 -19.10 -8.84 -19.69
N THR A 417 -19.90 -9.52 -18.88
CA THR A 417 -21.06 -8.95 -18.20
C THR A 417 -21.15 -9.46 -16.78
N MET A 418 -21.49 -8.57 -15.84
CA MET A 418 -21.62 -8.89 -14.42
C MET A 418 -22.91 -8.26 -13.85
N PRO A 419 -23.71 -9.01 -13.07
CA PRO A 419 -24.88 -8.45 -12.40
C PRO A 419 -24.51 -7.24 -11.53
N GLY A 420 -25.32 -6.18 -11.55
CA GLY A 420 -25.10 -4.99 -10.74
C GLY A 420 -23.99 -4.05 -11.24
N ILE A 421 -23.37 -4.35 -12.38
CA ILE A 421 -22.37 -3.52 -13.07
C ILE A 421 -22.95 -3.01 -14.38
N SER A 422 -22.67 -1.74 -14.71
CA SER A 422 -23.20 -1.08 -15.92
C SER A 422 -22.55 -1.58 -17.20
N GLU A 423 -21.23 -1.80 -17.15
CA GLU A 423 -20.39 -2.33 -18.22
C GLU A 423 -19.09 -2.87 -17.61
N VAL A 424 -18.56 -3.93 -18.19
CA VAL A 424 -17.21 -4.43 -17.88
C VAL A 424 -16.27 -3.93 -18.96
N VAL A 425 -15.21 -3.23 -18.56
CA VAL A 425 -14.21 -2.67 -19.46
C VAL A 425 -12.92 -3.45 -19.26
N HIS A 426 -12.60 -4.33 -20.21
CA HIS A 426 -11.26 -4.94 -20.32
C HIS A 426 -10.28 -3.88 -20.81
N VAL A 427 -9.39 -3.45 -19.93
CA VAL A 427 -8.57 -2.24 -20.15
C VAL A 427 -7.45 -2.52 -21.15
N GLU A 428 -7.21 -1.60 -22.07
CA GLU A 428 -6.03 -1.68 -22.93
C GLU A 428 -4.75 -1.62 -22.08
N HIS A 429 -3.81 -2.52 -22.32
CA HIS A 429 -2.64 -2.73 -21.45
C HIS A 429 -2.98 -3.20 -20.01
N GLU A 430 -4.12 -3.86 -19.79
CA GLU A 430 -4.56 -4.42 -18.50
C GLU A 430 -3.45 -5.15 -17.72
N ALA A 431 -2.60 -5.90 -18.42
CA ALA A 431 -1.53 -6.70 -17.82
C ALA A 431 -0.44 -5.86 -17.14
N VAL A 432 -0.30 -4.57 -17.47
CA VAL A 432 0.71 -3.65 -16.88
C VAL A 432 0.08 -2.39 -16.29
N ALA A 433 -1.23 -2.42 -16.00
CA ALA A 433 -1.94 -1.29 -15.41
C ALA A 433 -1.33 -0.84 -14.08
N ASN A 434 -0.81 -1.78 -13.28
CA ASN A 434 0.00 -1.49 -12.08
C ASN A 434 1.21 -0.59 -12.40
N ALA A 435 2.08 -0.96 -13.33
CA ALA A 435 3.24 -0.16 -13.70
C ALA A 435 2.82 1.21 -14.25
N VAL A 436 1.72 1.27 -15.00
CA VAL A 436 1.13 2.54 -15.49
C VAL A 436 0.69 3.44 -14.33
N GLY A 437 -0.01 2.88 -13.34
CA GLY A 437 -0.42 3.62 -12.16
C GLY A 437 0.76 4.14 -11.34
N ALA A 438 1.82 3.33 -11.20
CA ALA A 438 3.06 3.76 -10.57
C ALA A 438 3.70 4.95 -11.31
N ALA A 439 3.73 4.91 -12.65
CA ALA A 439 4.31 5.95 -13.51
C ALA A 439 3.52 7.28 -13.53
N ILE A 440 2.27 7.31 -13.08
CA ILE A 440 1.44 8.53 -13.06
C ILE A 440 1.05 8.97 -11.64
N ALA A 441 1.55 8.27 -10.63
CA ALA A 441 1.33 8.62 -9.25
C ALA A 441 1.93 10.00 -8.95
N GLN A 442 1.17 10.78 -8.20
CA GLN A 442 1.50 12.16 -7.85
C GLN A 442 2.03 12.21 -6.41
N VAL A 443 2.83 13.21 -6.07
CA VAL A 443 3.31 13.39 -4.70
C VAL A 443 2.17 13.94 -3.84
N SER A 444 1.94 13.37 -2.65
CA SER A 444 0.87 13.82 -1.75
C SER A 444 1.38 14.61 -0.55
N GLY A 445 0.51 15.48 -0.05
CA GLY A 445 0.64 16.10 1.26
C GLY A 445 -0.71 16.09 1.95
N GLU A 446 -0.70 15.79 3.25
CA GLU A 446 -1.91 15.75 4.05
C GLU A 446 -1.70 16.42 5.40
N THR A 447 -2.77 16.98 5.94
CA THR A 447 -2.86 17.39 7.33
C THR A 447 -4.18 16.92 7.89
N ASP A 448 -4.17 16.36 9.11
CA ASP A 448 -5.35 16.03 9.90
C ASP A 448 -5.12 16.54 11.32
N ARG A 449 -5.73 17.68 11.67
CA ARG A 449 -5.49 18.38 12.94
C ARG A 449 -6.76 18.98 13.50
N ILE A 450 -6.80 19.11 14.83
CA ILE A 450 -7.83 19.90 15.50
C ILE A 450 -7.34 21.32 15.71
N TYR A 451 -8.14 22.27 15.25
CA TYR A 451 -7.96 23.69 15.46
C TYR A 451 -8.95 24.19 16.52
N ARG A 452 -8.53 25.16 17.34
CA ARG A 452 -9.36 25.74 18.41
C ARG A 452 -9.19 27.24 18.48
N GLY A 453 -10.22 27.94 18.94
CA GLY A 453 -10.19 29.39 19.13
C GLY A 453 -10.10 30.18 17.83
N ILE A 454 -10.30 29.53 16.68
CA ILE A 454 -10.29 30.12 15.35
C ILE A 454 -11.56 29.71 14.58
N SER A 455 -11.88 30.46 13.52
CA SER A 455 -13.06 30.15 12.69
C SER A 455 -12.86 28.87 11.86
N ARG A 456 -13.97 28.26 11.40
CA ARG A 456 -13.95 27.13 10.47
C ARG A 456 -13.13 27.42 9.21
N GLU A 457 -13.33 28.60 8.63
CA GLU A 457 -12.61 29.01 7.42
C GLU A 457 -11.10 29.13 7.67
N GLU A 458 -10.71 29.70 8.82
CA GLU A 458 -9.29 29.82 9.20
C GLU A 458 -8.65 28.46 9.51
N ALA A 459 -9.38 27.54 10.15
CA ALA A 459 -8.93 26.17 10.39
C ALA A 459 -8.66 25.42 9.08
N ILE A 460 -9.60 25.49 8.13
CA ILE A 460 -9.44 24.89 6.81
C ILE A 460 -8.26 25.52 6.05
N LEU A 461 -8.09 26.84 6.14
CA LEU A 461 -6.98 27.54 5.48
C LEU A 461 -5.62 27.06 6.02
N LYS A 462 -5.45 27.01 7.35
CA LYS A 462 -4.21 26.51 7.98
C LYS A 462 -3.96 25.03 7.67
N ALA A 463 -5.01 24.21 7.59
CA ALA A 463 -4.87 22.82 7.18
C ALA A 463 -4.43 22.69 5.72
N LYS A 464 -4.94 23.54 4.82
CA LYS A 464 -4.49 23.62 3.42
C LYS A 464 -3.02 24.03 3.31
N GLU A 465 -2.61 25.08 4.00
CA GLU A 465 -1.21 25.55 4.02
C GLU A 465 -0.27 24.43 4.47
N SER A 466 -0.60 23.77 5.60
CA SER A 466 0.17 22.65 6.14
C SER A 466 0.21 21.45 5.20
N ALA A 467 -0.90 21.11 4.52
CA ALA A 467 -0.91 20.02 3.55
C ALA A 467 -0.08 20.33 2.30
N ILE A 468 -0.08 21.60 1.85
CA ILE A 468 0.75 22.07 0.73
C ILE A 468 2.24 22.01 1.10
N GLU A 469 2.63 22.48 2.28
CA GLU A 469 4.01 22.40 2.77
C GLU A 469 4.48 20.93 2.82
N ASN A 470 3.66 20.04 3.39
CA ASN A 470 3.97 18.62 3.44
C ASN A 470 4.15 17.99 2.05
N ALA A 471 3.36 18.41 1.04
CA ALA A 471 3.52 17.92 -0.33
C ALA A 471 4.85 18.39 -0.95
N ILE A 472 5.21 19.66 -0.73
CA ILE A 472 6.48 20.22 -1.23
C ILE A 472 7.67 19.50 -0.59
N ASP A 473 7.62 19.28 0.73
CA ASP A 473 8.66 18.55 1.46
C ASP A 473 8.79 17.09 0.99
N ALA A 474 7.69 16.48 0.55
CA ALA A 474 7.67 15.15 -0.06
C ALA A 474 8.16 15.14 -1.52
N GLY A 475 8.39 16.30 -2.13
CA GLY A 475 8.93 16.46 -3.49
C GLY A 475 7.93 16.85 -4.57
N ALA A 476 6.79 17.47 -4.21
CA ALA A 476 5.80 17.97 -5.16
C ALA A 476 6.20 19.31 -5.77
N ASP A 477 5.92 19.51 -7.06
CA ASP A 477 6.02 20.81 -7.71
C ASP A 477 4.89 21.71 -7.22
N LYS A 478 5.27 22.78 -6.52
CA LYS A 478 4.38 23.78 -5.94
C LYS A 478 3.33 24.32 -6.92
N ASP A 479 3.72 24.52 -8.19
CA ASP A 479 2.83 25.15 -9.18
C ASP A 479 1.78 24.18 -9.73
N THR A 480 1.92 22.88 -9.44
CA THR A 480 1.01 21.83 -9.87
C THR A 480 0.07 21.34 -8.77
N ILE A 481 0.21 21.84 -7.53
CA ILE A 481 -0.53 21.33 -6.38
C ILE A 481 -2.03 21.59 -6.52
N GLN A 482 -2.81 20.53 -6.35
CA GLN A 482 -4.27 20.54 -6.37
C GLN A 482 -4.82 19.94 -5.08
N ILE A 483 -5.92 20.50 -4.60
CA ILE A 483 -6.64 19.98 -3.44
C ILE A 483 -7.52 18.82 -3.90
N ILE A 484 -7.32 17.65 -3.30
CA ILE A 484 -8.11 16.44 -3.59
C ILE A 484 -9.27 16.31 -2.63
N GLU A 485 -9.02 16.58 -1.35
CA GLU A 485 -10.01 16.38 -0.30
C GLU A 485 -9.91 17.49 0.75
N VAL A 486 -11.08 17.94 1.21
CA VAL A 486 -11.22 18.80 2.39
C VAL A 486 -12.38 18.23 3.20
N GLU A 487 -12.06 17.74 4.38
CA GLU A 487 -13.03 17.29 5.36
C GLU A 487 -12.89 18.18 6.60
N ASP A 488 -14.02 18.59 7.17
CA ASP A 488 -14.02 19.21 8.48
C ASP A 488 -15.15 18.66 9.35
N LEU A 489 -14.82 18.42 10.61
CA LEU A 489 -15.74 17.89 11.59
C LEU A 489 -15.76 18.81 12.81
N PRO A 490 -16.87 19.51 13.07
CA PRO A 490 -17.07 20.24 14.30
C PRO A 490 -17.08 19.28 15.50
N LEU A 491 -16.24 19.54 16.49
CA LEU A 491 -16.13 18.73 17.68
C LEU A 491 -16.89 19.39 18.83
N SER A 492 -18.22 19.22 18.81
CA SER A 492 -19.14 19.88 19.74
C SER A 492 -18.90 19.55 21.22
N TYR A 493 -18.20 18.44 21.50
CA TYR A 493 -17.83 18.03 22.87
C TYR A 493 -16.55 18.69 23.38
N LEU A 494 -15.83 19.44 22.53
CA LEU A 494 -14.62 20.17 22.90
C LEU A 494 -14.90 21.66 23.10
N PRO A 495 -14.33 22.29 24.14
CA PRO A 495 -14.46 23.73 24.35
C PRO A 495 -13.74 24.53 23.24
N GLY A 496 -14.22 25.74 22.97
CA GLY A 496 -13.52 26.70 22.11
C GLY A 496 -13.74 26.55 20.60
N GLN A 497 -14.94 26.10 20.17
CA GLN A 497 -15.29 25.89 18.76
C GLN A 497 -14.26 25.01 18.03
N ALA A 498 -13.92 23.87 18.65
CA ALA A 498 -12.91 22.98 18.09
C ALA A 498 -13.40 22.34 16.78
N ILE A 499 -12.55 22.35 15.76
CA ILE A 499 -12.83 21.78 14.45
C ILE A 499 -11.65 20.90 14.08
N ARG A 500 -11.92 19.62 13.79
CA ARG A 500 -10.94 18.77 13.09
C ARG A 500 -11.01 19.16 11.63
N ALA A 501 -9.91 19.62 11.05
CA ALA A 501 -9.80 19.88 9.62
C ALA A 501 -8.76 18.92 9.03
N ARG A 502 -9.20 18.17 8.02
CA ARG A 502 -8.39 17.26 7.24
C ARG A 502 -8.33 17.76 5.80
N VAL A 503 -7.12 17.92 5.29
CA VAL A 503 -6.89 18.37 3.92
C VAL A 503 -5.85 17.48 3.28
N ARG A 504 -6.14 17.01 2.08
CA ARG A 504 -5.22 16.26 1.23
C ARG A 504 -5.01 16.99 -0.09
N VAL A 505 -3.77 17.10 -0.50
CA VAL A 505 -3.35 17.70 -1.76
C VAL A 505 -2.42 16.76 -2.51
N VAL A 506 -2.32 16.94 -3.82
CA VAL A 506 -1.36 16.22 -4.68
C VAL A 506 -0.71 17.18 -5.67
N GLY A 507 0.52 16.91 -6.08
CA GLY A 507 1.22 17.62 -7.16
C GLY A 507 2.10 16.68 -7.97
N GLU A 508 2.51 17.12 -9.16
CA GLU A 508 3.49 16.38 -9.96
C GLU A 508 4.84 16.30 -9.23
N ALA A 509 5.57 15.21 -9.44
CA ALA A 509 6.89 15.03 -8.87
C ALA A 509 7.90 16.01 -9.50
N VAL A 510 8.73 16.68 -8.68
CA VAL A 510 9.83 17.51 -9.18
C VAL A 510 10.96 16.61 -9.70
N SER A 511 11.54 16.96 -10.86
CA SER A 511 12.72 16.28 -11.41
C SER A 511 13.92 16.37 -10.46
N ALA A 512 14.87 15.44 -10.57
CA ALA A 512 16.18 15.61 -9.94
C ALA A 512 16.84 16.90 -10.48
N SER A 513 17.37 17.73 -9.58
CA SER A 513 18.10 18.96 -9.90
C SER A 513 19.60 18.75 -9.85
#